data_AF-A0A964PJL4-F1
#
_entry.id   AF-A0A964PJL4-F1
#
_cell.length_a   1.000
_cell.length_b   1.000
_cell.length_c   1.000
_cell.angle_alpha   90.00
_cell.angle_beta   90.00
_cell.angle_gamma   90.00
#
_symmetry.space_group_name_H-M   'P 1'
#
loop_
_entity.id
_entity.type
_entity.pdbx_description
1 polymer ?
#
loop_
_entity_poly.entity_id
_entity_poly.type
_entity_poly.pdbx_seq_one_letter_code
_entity_poly.pdbx_strand_id
1 'polypeptide(L)' 'AGELYLIDEVMTPDSSRFWPATEYRSGISPPSYDKQFVRDYLETLDWNKKAPGPKLPPDVIRRTKEKYRQALELLTG' A
#
# COMPACT_ATOMS: atom_id res chain seq x y z
N ALA A 1 -9.48 -24.39 -28.61
CA ALA A 1 -9.25 -23.11 -27.90
C ALA A 1 -8.76 -23.42 -26.50
N GLY A 2 -7.98 -22.53 -25.88
CA GLY A 2 -7.52 -22.69 -24.49
C GLY A 2 -8.46 -22.02 -23.48
N GLU A 3 -8.34 -22.41 -22.22
CA GLU A 3 -9.09 -21.84 -21.08
C GLU A 3 -8.19 -20.87 -20.30
N LEU A 4 -8.75 -19.73 -19.90
CA LEU A 4 -8.04 -18.69 -19.15
C LEU A 4 -8.17 -18.96 -17.65
N TYR A 5 -7.04 -18.95 -16.94
CA TYR A 5 -7.00 -19.12 -15.49
C TYR A 5 -6.43 -17.86 -14.84
N LEU A 6 -7.07 -17.42 -13.75
CA LEU A 6 -6.51 -16.45 -12.84
C LEU A 6 -5.53 -17.15 -11.90
N ILE A 7 -4.35 -16.57 -11.75
CA ILE A 7 -3.29 -17.05 -10.86
C ILE A 7 -2.82 -15.89 -9.98
N ASP A 8 -1.90 -16.19 -9.07
CA ASP A 8 -1.30 -15.23 -8.14
C ASP A 8 -2.33 -14.59 -7.18
N GLU A 9 -1.93 -13.55 -6.46
CA GLU A 9 -2.84 -12.76 -5.63
C GLU A 9 -3.73 -11.80 -6.44
N VAL A 10 -4.96 -11.58 -5.96
CA VAL A 10 -5.93 -10.70 -6.60
C VAL A 10 -6.61 -9.82 -5.58
N MET A 11 -6.78 -8.53 -5.91
CA MET A 11 -7.47 -7.54 -5.09
C MET A 11 -6.87 -7.40 -3.67
N THR A 12 -5.55 -7.54 -3.54
CA THR A 12 -4.80 -7.27 -2.31
C THR A 12 -4.22 -5.84 -2.36
N PRO A 13 -3.88 -5.21 -1.23
CA PRO A 13 -3.19 -3.90 -1.24
C PRO A 13 -1.78 -3.95 -1.86
N ASP A 14 -1.29 -5.14 -2.20
CA ASP A 14 0.00 -5.37 -2.84
C ASP A 14 -0.14 -5.41 -4.37
N SER A 15 -1.17 -6.11 -4.86
CA SER A 15 -1.54 -6.19 -6.27
C SER A 15 -2.38 -5.01 -6.76
N SER A 16 -2.99 -4.23 -5.85
CA SER A 16 -3.96 -3.17 -6.15
C SER A 16 -3.74 -1.90 -5.34
N ARG A 17 -4.15 -0.76 -5.89
CA ARG A 17 -4.19 0.52 -5.14
C ARG A 17 -5.59 0.76 -4.60
N PHE A 18 -5.70 0.93 -3.30
CA PHE A 18 -6.97 1.22 -2.63
C PHE A 18 -7.02 2.65 -2.10
N TRP A 19 -8.00 3.41 -2.60
CA TRP A 19 -8.23 4.80 -2.21
C TRP A 19 -9.58 4.95 -1.49
N PRO A 20 -9.64 5.67 -0.36
CA PRO A 20 -10.92 6.03 0.25
C PRO A 20 -11.72 6.90 -0.73
N ALA A 21 -12.88 6.40 -1.17
CA ALA A 21 -13.74 7.10 -2.12
C ALA A 21 -14.20 8.48 -1.62
N THR A 22 -14.36 8.64 -0.31
CA THR A 22 -14.77 9.89 0.35
C THR A 22 -13.69 10.98 0.34
N GLU A 23 -12.42 10.60 0.18
CA GLU A 23 -11.27 11.52 0.23
C GLU A 23 -10.61 11.72 -1.14
N TYR A 24 -10.89 10.86 -2.11
CA TYR A 24 -10.33 10.95 -3.45
C TYR A 24 -10.76 12.24 -4.17
N ARG A 25 -9.78 12.91 -4.79
CA ARG A 25 -9.99 14.06 -5.68
C ARG A 25 -8.97 14.01 -6.82
N SER A 26 -9.34 14.53 -7.99
CA SER A 26 -8.39 14.69 -9.09
C SER A 26 -7.36 15.78 -8.77
N GLY A 27 -6.12 15.60 -9.23
CA GLY A 27 -5.04 16.58 -9.05
C GLY A 27 -4.26 16.47 -7.73
N ILE A 28 -4.54 15.47 -6.88
CA ILE A 28 -3.77 15.19 -5.67
C ILE A 28 -3.11 13.81 -5.74
N SER A 29 -2.08 13.59 -4.93
CA SER A 29 -1.67 12.22 -4.57
C SER A 29 -2.77 11.61 -3.69
N PRO A 30 -3.45 10.54 -4.11
CA PRO A 30 -4.59 10.03 -3.37
C PRO A 30 -4.18 9.50 -1.99
N PRO A 31 -5.00 9.70 -0.95
CA PRO A 31 -4.84 8.97 0.29
C PRO A 31 -4.96 7.47 0.02
N SER A 32 -4.12 6.68 0.66
CA SER A 32 -3.97 5.26 0.34
C SER A 32 -4.09 4.37 1.57
N TYR A 33 -4.70 3.20 1.37
CA TYR A 33 -4.68 2.10 2.34
C TYR A 33 -3.50 1.13 2.15
N ASP A 34 -2.61 1.41 1.19
CA ASP A 34 -1.49 0.53 0.82
C ASP A 34 -0.13 0.98 1.39
N LYS A 35 0.94 0.55 0.72
CA LYS A 35 2.36 0.83 1.04
C LYS A 35 2.75 2.31 1.01
N GLN A 36 1.85 3.24 0.73
CA GLN A 36 2.18 4.66 0.61
C GLN A 36 2.88 5.23 1.87
N PHE A 37 2.50 4.81 3.08
CA PHE A 37 3.17 5.25 4.32
C PHE A 37 4.66 4.88 4.39
N VAL A 38 5.02 3.68 3.91
CA VAL A 38 6.42 3.25 3.85
C VAL A 38 7.15 4.05 2.79
N ARG A 39 6.52 4.27 1.63
CA ARG A 39 7.11 5.07 0.54
C ARG A 39 7.38 6.49 0.98
N ASP A 40 6.38 7.16 1.55
CA ASP A 40 6.49 8.53 2.04
C ASP A 40 7.63 8.65 3.06
N TYR A 41 7.74 7.69 3.99
CA TYR A 41 8.85 7.64 4.94
C TYR A 41 10.20 7.46 4.23
N LEU A 42 10.32 6.54 3.28
CA LEU A 42 11.56 6.30 2.55
C LEU A 42 12.02 7.51 1.74
N GLU A 43 11.09 8.30 1.20
CA GLU A 43 11.41 9.56 0.50
C GLU A 43 11.92 10.67 1.45
N THR A 44 11.77 10.53 2.78
CA THR A 44 12.38 11.45 3.76
C THR A 44 13.85 11.14 4.05
N LEU A 45 14.33 9.97 3.61
CA LEU A 45 15.70 9.52 3.87
C LEU A 45 16.61 9.85 2.69
N ASP A 46 17.90 10.07 2.95
CA ASP A 46 18.94 10.15 1.92
C ASP A 46 19.34 8.75 1.39
N TRP A 47 18.35 7.87 1.24
CA TRP A 47 18.56 6.50 0.79
C TRP A 47 18.45 6.43 -0.74
N ASN A 48 19.55 6.06 -1.38
CA ASN A 48 19.66 5.93 -2.85
C ASN A 48 18.88 4.74 -3.46
N LYS A 49 17.95 4.14 -2.70
CA LYS A 49 17.11 3.01 -3.12
C LYS A 49 17.90 1.74 -3.50
N LYS A 50 19.13 1.59 -2.97
CA LYS A 50 19.96 0.37 -3.12
C LYS A 50 19.99 -0.47 -1.85
N ALA A 51 20.13 -1.78 -2.01
CA ALA A 51 20.27 -2.68 -0.88
C ALA A 51 21.61 -2.45 -0.13
N PRO A 52 21.65 -2.67 1.20
CA PRO A 52 20.52 -3.02 2.07
C PRO A 52 19.58 -1.82 2.32
N GLY A 53 18.28 -2.08 2.40
CA GLY A 53 17.29 -1.06 2.74
C GLY A 53 17.39 -0.60 4.20
N PRO A 54 16.94 0.62 4.52
CA PRO A 54 16.96 1.14 5.88
C PRO A 54 16.01 0.35 6.79
N LYS A 55 16.31 0.33 8.10
CA LYS A 55 15.35 -0.17 9.09
C LYS A 55 14.21 0.83 9.24
N LEU A 56 12.98 0.33 9.18
CA LEU A 56 11.79 1.16 9.38
C LEU A 56 11.54 1.38 10.88
N PRO A 57 11.19 2.60 11.31
CA PRO A 57 10.78 2.87 12.69
C PRO A 57 9.52 2.07 13.05
N PRO A 58 9.35 1.69 14.33
CA PRO A 58 8.18 0.95 14.79
C PRO A 58 6.84 1.61 14.43
N ASP A 59 6.77 2.94 14.45
CA ASP A 59 5.53 3.66 14.10
C ASP A 59 5.17 3.56 12.63
N VAL A 60 6.15 3.57 11.72
CA VAL A 60 5.90 3.38 10.28
C VAL A 60 5.34 1.98 10.06
N ILE A 61 5.96 0.96 10.67
CA ILE A 61 5.51 -0.43 10.60
C ILE A 61 4.08 -0.56 11.14
N ARG A 62 3.80 0.02 12.32
CA ARG A 62 2.49 -0.04 12.95
C ARG A 62 1.40 0.61 12.08
N ARG A 63 1.65 1.82 11.57
CA ARG A 63 0.69 2.55 10.72
C ARG A 63 0.42 1.82 9.41
N THR A 64 1.45 1.26 8.78
CA THR A 64 1.26 0.43 7.58
C THR A 64 0.39 -0.78 7.88
N LYS A 65 0.65 -1.48 8.99
CA LYS A 65 -0.17 -2.63 9.40
C LYS A 65 -1.63 -2.25 9.68
N GLU A 66 -1.87 -1.13 10.33
CA GLU A 66 -3.22 -0.60 10.58
C GLU A 66 -3.96 -0.33 9.27
N LYS A 67 -3.30 0.21 8.25
CA LYS A 67 -3.91 0.48 6.94
C LYS A 67 -4.28 -0.76 6.16
N TYR A 68 -3.42 -1.78 6.19
CA TYR A 68 -3.75 -3.09 5.61
C TYR A 68 -4.94 -3.75 6.30
N ARG A 69 -5.03 -3.65 7.63
CA ARG A 69 -6.19 -4.15 8.38
C ARG A 69 -7.46 -3.39 8.04
N GLN A 70 -7.39 -2.06 7.95
CA GLN A 70 -8.53 -1.24 7.51
C GLN A 70 -9.00 -1.64 6.11
N ALA A 71 -8.08 -1.85 5.16
CA ALA A 71 -8.44 -2.32 3.82
C ALA A 71 -9.14 -3.68 3.87
N LEU A 72 -8.60 -4.63 4.65
CA LEU A 72 -9.21 -5.94 4.82
C LEU A 72 -10.63 -5.83 5.38
N GLU A 73 -10.79 -5.16 6.52
CA GLU A 73 -12.08 -4.95 7.20
C GLU A 73 -13.11 -4.28 6.27
N LEU A 74 -12.70 -3.27 5.49
CA LEU A 74 -13.60 -2.58 4.55
C LEU A 74 -14.01 -3.45 3.36
N LEU A 75 -13.14 -4.34 2.90
CA LEU A 75 -13.39 -5.19 1.73
C LEU A 75 -14.11 -6.49 2.09
N THR A 76 -13.96 -6.99 3.32
CA THR A 76 -14.54 -8.27 3.75
C THR A 76 -15.73 -8.14 4.69
N GLY A 77 -15.92 -6.99 5.35
CA GLY A 77 -16.79 -6.88 6.53
C GLY A 77 -16.21 -7.65 7.72
#